data_AF-A0AAW4V9V6-F1
#
_entry.id   AF-A0AAW4V9V6-F1
#
_cell.length_a   1.000
_cell.length_b   1.000
_cell.length_c   1.000
_cell.angle_alpha   90.00
_cell.angle_beta   90.00
_cell.angle_gamma   90.00
#
_symmetry.space_group_name_H-M   'P 1'
#
loop_
_entity.id
_entity.type
_entity.pdbx_description
1 polymer ?
#
loop_
_entity_poly.entity_id
_entity_poly.type
_entity_poly.pdbx_seq_one_letter_code
_entity_poly.pdbx_strand_id
1 'polypeptide(L)'
;MNEKLVFKKSFFIFLIGFIVFSIIGLMMKSISYSLGFLLGYLFNLAIFYVIIITSDMILNLKRSTSLIILLNIVKLAIYAIGFLIAIFIPKWFNLMGVLFGYMVIKITIYIVSYQMKGVKG
;
A
#
# COMPACT_ATOMS: atom_id res chain seq x y z
N MET A 1 6.12 -6.62 -15.03
CA MET A 1 6.87 -6.49 -13.77
C MET A 1 6.51 -7.68 -12.90
N ASN A 2 7.47 -8.37 -12.29
CA ASN A 2 7.16 -9.59 -11.53
C ASN A 2 6.48 -9.24 -10.20
N GLU A 3 5.18 -9.53 -10.09
CA GLU A 3 4.35 -9.21 -8.92
C GLU A 3 4.88 -9.87 -7.64
N LYS A 4 5.29 -11.14 -7.73
CA LYS A 4 5.85 -11.90 -6.61
C LYS A 4 7.11 -11.22 -6.04
N LEU A 5 7.89 -10.58 -6.90
CA LEU A 5 9.08 -9.84 -6.49
C LEU A 5 8.70 -8.54 -5.75
N VAL A 6 7.68 -7.83 -6.22
CA VAL A 6 7.17 -6.62 -5.54
C VAL A 6 6.62 -6.98 -4.16
N PHE A 7 5.82 -8.04 -4.03
CA PHE A 7 5.33 -8.51 -2.72
C PHE A 7 6.47 -8.89 -1.76
N LYS A 8 7.49 -9.61 -2.26
CA LYS A 8 8.64 -9.99 -1.42
C LYS A 8 9.42 -8.76 -0.95
N LYS A 9 9.69 -7.80 -1.84
CA LYS A 9 10.42 -6.58 -1.47
C LYS A 9 9.58 -5.63 -0.60
N SER A 10 8.26 -5.56 -0.83
CA SER A 10 7.38 -4.72 -0.03
C SER A 10 7.32 -5.19 1.41
N PHE A 11 7.41 -6.50 1.66
CA PHE A 11 7.49 -7.04 3.01
C PHE A 11 8.73 -6.56 3.76
N PHE A 12 9.90 -6.49 3.11
CA PHE A 12 11.11 -5.94 3.73
C PHE A 12 10.99 -4.45 4.03
N ILE A 13 10.46 -3.66 3.09
CA ILE A 13 10.25 -2.22 3.29
C ILE A 13 9.20 -1.98 4.38
N PHE A 14 8.15 -2.79 4.42
CA PHE A 14 7.18 -2.81 5.50
C PHE A 14 7.84 -3.08 6.85
N LEU A 15 8.70 -4.10 6.95
CA LEU A 15 9.35 -4.46 8.21
C LEU A 15 10.20 -3.30 8.76
N ILE A 16 10.98 -2.65 7.89
CA ILE A 16 11.79 -1.47 8.25
C ILE A 16 10.88 -0.32 8.71
N GLY A 17 9.84 -0.01 7.94
CA GLY A 17 8.87 1.02 8.31
C GLY A 17 8.15 0.71 9.62
N PHE A 18 7.79 -0.55 9.86
CA PHE A 18 7.10 -0.99 11.07
C PHE A 18 7.98 -0.83 12.31
N ILE A 19 9.27 -1.11 12.23
CA ILE A 19 10.23 -0.85 13.31
C ILE A 19 10.29 0.65 13.62
N VAL A 20 10.44 1.49 12.59
CA VAL A 20 10.48 2.96 12.76
C VAL A 20 9.20 3.49 13.41
N PHE A 21 8.02 3.09 12.92
CA PHE A 21 6.74 3.49 13.50
C PHE A 21 6.50 2.93 14.90
N SER A 22 7.11 1.79 15.24
CA SER A 22 7.09 1.26 16.61
C SER A 22 7.95 2.06 17.56
N ILE A 23 9.13 2.52 17.14
CA ILE A 23 9.96 3.43 17.94
C ILE A 23 9.21 4.75 18.16
N ILE A 24 8.62 5.32 17.11
CA ILE A 24 7.81 6.55 17.21
C ILE A 24 6.61 6.33 18.15
N GLY A 25 5.92 5.18 18.01
CA GLY A 25 4.81 4.81 18.88
C GLY A 25 5.21 4.73 20.36
N LEU A 26 6.39 4.16 20.65
CA LEU A 26 6.94 4.13 22.01
C LEU A 26 7.26 5.52 22.55
N MET A 27 7.90 6.38 21.75
CA MET A 27 8.20 7.77 22.15
C MET A 27 6.93 8.58 22.45
N MET A 28 5.91 8.41 21.59
CA MET A 28 4.61 9.06 21.74
C MET A 28 3.69 8.34 22.73
N LYS A 29 4.14 7.26 23.37
CA LYS A 29 3.38 6.39 24.29
C LYS A 29 2.03 5.92 23.71
N SER A 30 1.95 5.71 22.39
CA SER A 30 0.74 5.21 21.74
C SER A 30 1.05 4.13 20.70
N ILE A 31 0.35 3.00 20.84
CA ILE A 31 0.42 1.87 19.91
C ILE A 31 -0.23 2.19 18.56
N SER A 32 -1.01 3.27 18.50
CA SER A 32 -1.80 3.68 17.34
C SER A 32 -0.96 3.99 16.11
N TYR A 33 0.31 4.39 16.27
CA TYR A 33 1.22 4.63 15.17
C TYR A 33 1.59 3.33 14.43
N SER A 34 2.03 2.30 15.17
CA SER A 34 2.35 0.99 14.58
C SER A 34 1.12 0.31 14.00
N LEU A 35 0.01 0.33 14.72
CA LEU A 35 -1.24 -0.28 14.25
C LEU A 35 -1.82 0.47 13.04
N GLY A 36 -1.74 1.80 13.02
CA GLY A 36 -2.09 2.60 11.85
C GLY A 36 -1.23 2.24 10.64
N PHE A 37 0.08 2.11 10.82
CA PHE A 37 0.99 1.71 9.75
C PHE A 37 0.70 0.30 9.21
N LEU A 38 0.46 -0.66 10.10
CA LEU A 38 0.02 -2.01 9.73
C LEU A 38 -1.27 -1.98 8.91
N LEU A 39 -2.28 -1.25 9.39
CA LEU A 39 -3.58 -1.14 8.73
C LEU A 39 -3.43 -0.55 7.33
N GLY A 40 -2.69 0.56 7.21
CA GLY A 40 -2.39 1.19 5.92
C GLY A 40 -1.69 0.23 4.95
N TYR A 41 -0.73 -0.56 5.42
CA TYR A 41 -0.05 -1.56 4.59
C TYR A 41 -0.99 -2.66 4.09
N LEU A 42 -1.86 -3.20 4.96
CA LEU A 42 -2.83 -4.24 4.58
C LEU A 42 -3.79 -3.75 3.49
N PHE A 43 -4.35 -2.54 3.65
CA PHE A 43 -5.18 -1.95 2.61
C PHE A 43 -4.39 -1.65 1.33
N ASN A 44 -3.12 -1.24 1.44
CA ASN A 44 -2.26 -1.03 0.29
C ASN A 44 -2.07 -2.33 -0.51
N LEU A 45 -1.89 -3.48 0.14
CA LEU A 45 -1.80 -4.78 -0.52
C LEU A 45 -3.09 -5.11 -1.30
N ALA A 46 -4.26 -4.88 -0.70
CA ALA A 46 -5.54 -5.06 -1.39
C ALA A 46 -5.66 -4.15 -2.62
N ILE A 47 -5.25 -2.89 -2.50
CA ILE A 47 -5.25 -1.94 -3.61
C ILE A 47 -4.27 -2.37 -4.71
N PHE A 48 -3.09 -2.87 -4.33
CA PHE A 48 -2.11 -3.37 -5.28
C PHE A 48 -2.65 -4.56 -6.07
N TYR A 49 -3.40 -5.46 -5.43
CA TYR A 49 -4.08 -6.54 -6.11
C TYR A 49 -5.13 -6.04 -7.13
N VAL A 50 -5.94 -5.05 -6.75
CA VAL A 50 -6.88 -4.41 -7.68
C VAL A 50 -6.14 -3.77 -8.87
N ILE A 51 -4.98 -3.16 -8.63
CA ILE A 51 -4.15 -2.56 -9.69
C ILE A 51 -3.63 -3.63 -10.65
N ILE A 52 -3.15 -4.77 -10.16
CA ILE A 52 -2.67 -5.88 -11.01
C ILE A 52 -3.80 -6.37 -11.92
N ILE A 53 -4.96 -6.68 -11.36
CA ILE A 53 -6.12 -7.14 -12.14
C ILE A 53 -6.51 -6.10 -13.19
N THR A 54 -6.57 -4.83 -12.80
CA THR A 54 -6.92 -3.74 -13.73
C THR A 54 -5.88 -3.62 -14.85
N SER A 55 -4.59 -3.75 -14.53
CA SER A 55 -3.51 -3.72 -15.50
C SER A 55 -3.57 -4.90 -16.48
N ASP A 56 -3.82 -6.12 -16.00
CA ASP A 56 -3.98 -7.30 -16.84
C ASP A 56 -5.21 -7.20 -17.74
N MET A 57 -6.29 -6.61 -17.25
CA MET A 57 -7.49 -6.33 -18.06
C MET A 57 -7.25 -5.29 -19.15
N ILE A 58 -6.39 -4.31 -18.92
CA ILE A 58 -6.02 -3.31 -19.93
C ILE A 58 -5.10 -3.93 -20.99
N LEU A 59 -4.10 -4.71 -20.57
CA LEU A 59 -3.14 -5.36 -21.46
C LEU A 59 -3.80 -6.45 -22.29
N ASN A 60 -4.70 -7.23 -21.70
CA ASN A 60 -5.57 -8.15 -22.41
C ASN A 60 -6.74 -7.36 -23.00
N LEU A 61 -6.51 -6.77 -24.18
CA LEU A 61 -7.36 -5.95 -25.08
C LEU A 61 -8.85 -6.34 -25.29
N LYS A 62 -9.44 -7.20 -24.47
CA LYS A 62 -10.75 -7.85 -24.65
C LYS A 62 -11.82 -7.48 -23.62
N ARG A 63 -11.60 -6.50 -22.74
CA ARG A 63 -12.55 -6.22 -21.63
C ARG A 63 -13.09 -4.79 -21.63
N SER A 64 -14.34 -4.65 -21.20
CA SER A 64 -15.10 -3.40 -21.29
C SER A 64 -14.49 -2.28 -20.44
N THR A 65 -14.41 -1.09 -21.00
CA THR A 65 -13.96 0.15 -20.33
C THR A 65 -14.74 0.43 -19.04
N SER A 66 -16.02 0.03 -18.99
CA SER A 66 -16.88 0.12 -17.80
C SER A 66 -16.34 -0.64 -16.58
N LEU A 67 -15.77 -1.84 -16.77
CA LEU A 67 -15.22 -2.64 -15.67
C LEU A 67 -13.93 -2.02 -15.12
N ILE A 68 -13.11 -1.42 -15.98
CA ILE A 68 -11.89 -0.70 -15.57
C ILE A 68 -12.26 0.51 -14.70
N ILE A 69 -13.28 1.26 -15.12
CA ILE A 69 -13.79 2.41 -14.34
C ILE A 69 -14.31 1.94 -12.98
N LEU A 70 -15.08 0.85 -12.94
CA LEU A 70 -15.59 0.28 -11.69
C LEU A 70 -14.46 -0.11 -10.74
N LEU A 71 -13.43 -0.82 -11.22
CA LEU A 71 -12.29 -1.23 -10.39
C LEU A 71 -11.50 -0.04 -9.86
N ASN A 72 -11.39 1.05 -10.63
CA ASN A 72 -10.79 2.30 -10.15
C ASN A 72 -11.61 2.96 -9.03
N ILE A 73 -12.93 2.94 -9.10
CA ILE A 73 -13.81 3.42 -8.03
C ILE A 73 -13.64 2.55 -6.78
N VAL A 74 -13.63 1.22 -6.93
CA VAL A 74 -13.38 0.27 -5.83
C VAL A 74 -12.05 0.56 -5.16
N LYS A 75 -10.97 0.76 -5.94
CA LYS A 75 -9.67 1.16 -5.42
C LYS A 75 -9.74 2.45 -4.59
N LEU A 76 -10.47 3.46 -5.07
CA LEU A 76 -10.63 4.72 -4.35
C LEU A 76 -11.40 4.53 -3.03
N ALA A 77 -12.45 3.71 -3.05
CA ALA A 77 -13.23 3.37 -1.87
C ALA A 77 -12.38 2.65 -0.81
N ILE A 78 -11.49 1.73 -1.22
CA ILE A 78 -10.58 1.04 -0.30
C ILE A 78 -9.60 2.03 0.37
N TYR A 79 -9.10 3.03 -0.37
CA TYR A 79 -8.31 4.11 0.23
C TYR A 79 -9.12 4.90 1.26
N ALA A 80 -10.34 5.33 0.90
CA ALA A 80 -11.20 6.09 1.80
C ALA A 80 -11.52 5.32 3.09
N ILE A 81 -11.82 4.02 3.00
CA ILE A 81 -12.15 3.18 4.16
C ILE A 81 -11.01 3.14 5.17
N GLY A 82 -9.75 2.95 4.75
CA GLY A 82 -8.64 2.92 5.70
C GLY A 82 -8.41 4.26 6.40
N PHE A 83 -8.61 5.38 5.71
CA PHE A 83 -8.58 6.71 6.34
C PHE A 83 -9.76 6.95 7.28
N LEU A 84 -10.97 6.52 6.90
CA LEU A 84 -12.15 6.63 7.76
C LEU A 84 -11.98 5.84 9.06
N ILE A 85 -11.42 4.63 9.00
CA ILE A 85 -11.11 3.83 10.20
C ILE A 85 -10.15 4.58 11.13
N ALA A 86 -9.13 5.24 10.58
CA ALA A 86 -8.20 6.05 11.38
C ALA A 86 -8.87 7.26 12.04
N ILE A 87 -9.82 7.90 11.36
CA ILE A 87 -10.54 9.08 11.88
C ILE A 87 -11.55 8.66 12.95
N PHE A 88 -12.29 7.57 12.75
CA PHE A 88 -13.33 7.13 13.68
C PHE A 88 -12.78 6.35 14.88
N ILE A 89 -11.61 5.73 14.77
CA ILE A 89 -10.99 4.93 15.84
C ILE A 89 -9.55 5.40 16.13
N PRO A 90 -9.35 6.69 16.50
CA PRO A 90 -8.01 7.28 16.63
C PRO A 90 -7.21 6.68 17.79
N LYS A 91 -7.89 6.09 18.79
CA LYS A 91 -7.26 5.37 19.91
C LYS A 91 -6.41 4.18 19.43
N TRP A 92 -6.83 3.53 18.36
CA TRP A 92 -6.18 2.32 17.84
C TRP A 92 -5.40 2.58 16.55
N PHE A 93 -5.81 3.55 15.73
CA PHE A 93 -5.20 3.78 14.42
C PHE A 93 -4.87 5.25 14.23
N ASN A 94 -3.59 5.56 14.08
CA ASN A 94 -3.14 6.91 13.77
C ASN A 94 -3.20 7.17 12.25
N LEU A 95 -3.76 8.32 11.87
CA LEU A 95 -3.88 8.77 10.49
C LEU A 95 -2.52 8.85 9.76
N MET A 96 -1.48 9.34 10.43
CA MET A 96 -0.12 9.39 9.87
C MET A 96 0.42 7.99 9.62
N GLY A 97 0.24 7.08 10.57
CA GLY A 97 0.62 5.67 10.40
C GLY A 97 -0.03 5.08 9.15
N VAL A 98 -1.35 5.24 9.01
CA VAL A 98 -2.10 4.74 7.85
C VAL A 98 -1.60 5.33 6.54
N LEU A 99 -1.35 6.65 6.50
CA LEU A 99 -0.84 7.35 5.32
C LEU A 99 0.51 6.78 4.87
N PHE A 100 1.46 6.60 5.79
CA PHE A 100 2.76 6.04 5.46
C PHE A 100 2.68 4.54 5.09
N GLY A 101 1.78 3.77 5.70
CA GLY A 101 1.48 2.39 5.30
C GLY A 101 1.02 2.29 3.84
N TYR A 102 0.20 3.25 3.39
CA TYR A 102 -0.22 3.36 1.98
C TYR A 102 0.91 3.70 1.00
N MET A 103 2.05 4.20 1.46
CA MET A 103 3.19 4.50 0.59
C MET A 103 4.11 3.32 0.35
N VAL A 104 4.11 2.30 1.21
CA VAL A 104 5.06 1.17 1.18
C VAL A 104 5.17 0.53 -0.20
N ILE A 105 4.04 0.17 -0.83
CA ILE A 105 4.06 -0.49 -2.14
C ILE A 105 4.52 0.47 -3.25
N LYS A 106 4.13 1.75 -3.22
CA LYS A 106 4.60 2.74 -4.20
C LYS A 106 6.12 2.92 -4.13
N ILE A 107 6.67 3.01 -2.92
CA ILE A 107 8.11 3.08 -2.68
C ILE A 107 8.78 1.79 -3.17
N THR A 108 8.18 0.63 -2.90
CA THR A 108 8.69 -0.67 -3.37
C THR A 108 8.79 -0.73 -4.88
N ILE A 109 7.72 -0.35 -5.58
CA ILE A 109 7.68 -0.31 -7.05
C ILE A 109 8.76 0.63 -7.56
N TYR A 110 8.89 1.82 -6.98
CA TYR A 110 9.90 2.79 -7.38
C TYR A 110 11.34 2.23 -7.24
N ILE A 111 11.68 1.63 -6.10
CA ILE A 111 12.99 1.01 -5.85
C ILE A 111 13.25 -0.15 -6.81
N VAL A 112 12.27 -1.04 -6.97
CA VAL A 112 12.36 -2.20 -7.88
C VAL A 112 12.54 -1.76 -9.33
N SER A 113 11.78 -0.74 -9.77
CA SER A 113 11.91 -0.16 -11.11
C SER A 113 13.27 0.48 -11.33
N TYR A 114 13.82 1.17 -10.32
CA TYR A 114 15.15 1.78 -10.39
C TYR A 114 16.25 0.73 -10.53
N GLN A 115 16.21 -0.32 -9.72
CA GLN A 115 17.17 -1.43 -9.79
C GLN A 115 17.14 -2.16 -11.13
N MET A 116 15.95 -2.34 -11.73
CA MET A 116 15.85 -2.94 -13.06
C MET A 116 16.38 -2.05 -14.19
N LYS A 117 16.35 -0.71 -14.03
CA LYS A 117 16.96 0.22 -14.99
C LYS A 117 18.49 0.23 -14.89
N GLY A 118 19.04 0.12 -13.68
CA GLY A 118 20.49 0.12 -13.45
C GLY A 118 21.23 -1.15 -13.90
N VAL A 119 20.54 -2.26 -14.17
CA VAL A 119 21.14 -3.53 -14.64
C VAL A 119 21.25 -3.60 -16.17
N LYS A 120 20.71 -2.62 -16.90
CA LYS A 120 20.84 -2.51 -18.37
C LYS A 120 21.89 -1.49 -18.82
N GLY A 121 22.74 -1.01 -17.91
CA GLY A 121 23.87 -0.13 -18.20
C GLY A 121 25.15 -0.91 -18.37
#